data_AF-A0A846QVN9-F1
#
_entry.id   AF-A0A846QVN9-F1
#
_cell.length_a   1.000
_cell.length_b   1.000
_cell.length_c   1.000
_cell.angle_alpha   90.00
_cell.angle_beta   90.00
_cell.angle_gamma   90.00
#
_symmetry.space_group_name_H-M   'P 1'
#
loop_
_entity.id
_entity.type
_entity.pdbx_description
1 polymer ?
#
loop_
_entity_poly.entity_id
_entity_poly.type
_entity_poly.pdbx_seq_one_letter_code
_entity_poly.pdbx_strand_id
1 'polypeptide(L)'
;MTCSNCINDSLLDSFSRPWTIRENDKDEVNKNFNINSETLNHIHSWTDKKDIENKIGFPELFYNIDSVREYRDRFFSHIKESMILGIYLPLSEMDNLIEEFEPQGENMGEIGLRYKLRNREHDNDNGKLLGYDLIGVESGGGFHTFHCHDLHGDLKRDLEIELNDYGLIDNDTKWKELVDYMNDEDKGFEPVPWYFAKIKLIDNE
;
A
#
# COMPACT_ATOMS: atom_id res chain seq x y z
N MET A 1 -9.10 -7.62 4.61
CA MET A 1 -7.72 -7.28 5.05
C MET A 1 -6.99 -6.82 3.81
N THR A 2 -6.57 -5.56 3.73
CA THR A 2 -5.97 -4.94 2.54
C THR A 2 -4.80 -4.04 2.96
N CYS A 3 -3.93 -3.66 2.03
CA CYS A 3 -2.90 -2.65 2.27
C CYS A 3 -3.37 -1.22 1.90
N SER A 4 -4.60 -1.05 1.42
CA SER A 4 -5.13 0.26 1.05
C SER A 4 -5.57 1.06 2.27
N ASN A 5 -5.28 2.36 2.24
CA ASN A 5 -5.71 3.31 3.28
C ASN A 5 -7.16 3.76 3.14
N CYS A 6 -7.85 3.32 2.08
CA CYS A 6 -9.30 3.54 1.98
C CYS A 6 -10.06 2.81 3.10
N ILE A 7 -9.47 1.74 3.65
CA ILE A 7 -10.09 0.87 4.66
C ILE A 7 -9.26 0.81 5.95
N ASN A 8 -7.93 0.94 5.89
CA ASN A 8 -7.06 0.87 7.07
C ASN A 8 -6.40 2.21 7.38
N ASP A 9 -6.06 2.42 8.65
CA ASP A 9 -5.15 3.49 9.04
C ASP A 9 -3.70 3.02 8.89
N SER A 10 -2.88 3.83 8.22
CA SER A 10 -1.44 3.62 8.13
C SER A 10 -0.71 4.38 9.22
N LEU A 11 0.32 3.75 9.79
CA LEU A 11 1.19 4.42 10.76
C LEU A 11 2.25 5.31 10.09
N LEU A 12 2.53 5.09 8.80
CA LEU A 12 3.35 5.96 7.96
C LEU A 12 2.45 6.64 6.94
N ASP A 13 1.96 7.83 7.24
CA ASP A 13 0.98 8.55 6.41
C ASP A 13 1.51 9.98 6.11
N SER A 14 0.70 10.79 5.45
CA SER A 14 0.81 12.24 5.25
C SER A 14 1.27 13.01 6.48
N PHE A 15 0.88 12.63 7.70
CA PHE A 15 1.37 13.30 8.91
C PHE A 15 2.85 13.02 9.20
N SER A 16 3.37 11.90 8.73
CA SER A 16 4.68 11.40 9.09
C SER A 16 5.81 12.18 8.42
N ARG A 17 5.53 12.99 7.40
CA ARG A 17 6.54 13.86 6.77
C ARG A 17 6.22 15.34 6.99
N PRO A 18 7.23 16.16 7.32
CA PRO A 18 7.01 17.57 7.64
C PRO A 18 6.49 18.39 6.45
N TRP A 19 6.76 17.94 5.23
CA TRP A 19 6.37 18.62 4.00
C TRP A 19 4.99 18.21 3.46
N THR A 20 4.31 17.22 4.07
CA THR A 20 2.96 16.79 3.71
C THR A 20 1.90 17.06 4.77
N ILE A 21 2.28 17.13 6.05
CA ILE A 21 1.35 17.33 7.15
C ILE A 21 0.65 18.70 7.07
N ARG A 22 -0.68 18.72 7.24
CA ARG A 22 -1.47 19.96 7.38
C ARG A 22 -1.64 20.29 8.87
N GLU A 23 -1.94 21.56 9.17
CA GLU A 23 -2.06 22.00 10.57
C GLU A 23 -3.16 21.25 11.33
N ASN A 24 -4.29 20.97 10.67
CA ASN A 24 -5.41 20.24 11.28
C ASN A 24 -5.05 18.78 11.60
N ASP A 25 -4.12 18.18 10.85
CA ASP A 25 -3.76 16.76 10.98
C ASP A 25 -3.00 16.51 12.30
N LYS A 26 -2.31 17.52 12.85
CA LYS A 26 -1.52 17.38 14.09
C LYS A 26 -2.39 16.96 15.28
N ASP A 27 -3.58 17.55 15.41
CA ASP A 27 -4.51 17.25 16.49
C ASP A 27 -5.20 15.89 16.28
N GLU A 28 -5.47 15.52 15.03
CA GLU A 28 -6.07 14.24 14.67
C GLU A 28 -5.12 13.08 14.92
N VAL A 29 -3.85 13.23 14.56
CA VAL A 29 -2.79 12.23 14.78
C VAL A 29 -2.60 11.93 16.25
N ASN A 30 -2.62 12.96 17.11
CA ASN A 30 -2.57 12.75 18.55
C ASN A 30 -3.78 11.95 19.04
N LYS A 31 -4.99 12.26 18.56
CA LYS A 31 -6.21 11.53 18.95
C LYS A 31 -6.21 10.08 18.46
N ASN A 32 -5.78 9.84 17.22
CA ASN A 32 -5.88 8.54 16.57
C ASN A 32 -4.77 7.58 17.02
N PHE A 33 -3.55 8.09 17.19
CA PHE A 33 -2.37 7.25 17.47
C PHE A 33 -1.77 7.49 18.86
N ASN A 34 -2.31 8.42 19.65
CA ASN A 34 -1.80 8.77 20.98
C ASN A 34 -0.30 9.17 20.97
N ILE A 35 0.10 9.97 19.98
CA ILE A 35 1.45 10.53 19.89
C ILE A 35 1.43 12.05 20.11
N ASN A 36 2.40 12.54 20.90
CA ASN A 36 2.53 13.96 21.19
C ASN A 36 3.41 14.67 20.15
N SER A 37 3.50 16.01 20.23
CA SER A 37 4.30 16.81 19.30
C SER A 37 5.79 16.48 19.31
N GLU A 38 6.34 16.01 20.44
CA GLU A 38 7.75 15.59 20.53
C GLU A 38 7.98 14.31 19.72
N THR A 39 7.11 13.30 19.86
CA THR A 39 7.14 12.08 19.05
C THR A 39 6.95 12.40 17.58
N LEU A 40 6.03 13.31 17.23
CA LEU A 40 5.81 13.74 15.84
C LEU A 40 7.06 14.38 15.23
N ASN A 41 7.76 15.25 15.96
CA ASN A 41 9.02 15.84 15.49
C ASN A 41 10.13 14.78 15.30
N HIS A 42 10.16 13.75 16.16
CA HIS A 42 11.07 12.63 15.99
C HIS A 42 10.72 11.76 14.79
N ILE A 43 9.43 11.56 14.51
CA ILE A 43 8.95 10.89 13.28
C ILE A 43 9.42 11.69 12.06
N HIS A 44 9.20 13.00 12.01
CA HIS A 44 9.63 13.86 10.89
C HIS A 44 11.14 13.79 10.65
N SER A 45 11.92 13.90 11.74
CA SER A 45 13.39 13.78 11.65
C SER A 45 13.84 12.41 11.14
N TRP A 46 13.09 11.36 11.50
CA TRP A 46 13.37 10.01 11.05
C TRP A 46 12.99 9.80 9.59
N THR A 47 11.80 10.24 9.16
CA THR A 47 11.35 10.09 7.78
C THR A 47 12.24 10.87 6.82
N ASP A 48 12.63 12.10 7.14
CA ASP A 48 13.55 12.89 6.31
C ASP A 48 14.88 12.14 6.08
N LYS A 49 15.42 11.56 7.15
CA LYS A 49 16.63 10.74 7.07
C LYS A 49 16.42 9.49 6.21
N LYS A 50 15.28 8.79 6.37
CA LYS A 50 15.01 7.54 5.67
C LYS A 50 14.61 7.74 4.20
N ASP A 51 14.01 8.87 3.85
CA ASP A 51 13.83 9.30 2.46
C ASP A 51 15.21 9.51 1.81
N ILE A 52 16.15 10.22 2.45
CA ILE A 52 17.53 10.40 1.95
C ILE A 52 18.27 9.06 1.79
N GLU A 53 18.08 8.12 2.73
CA GLU A 53 18.69 6.79 2.70
C GLU A 53 18.00 5.81 1.73
N ASN A 54 16.93 6.23 1.03
CA ASN A 54 16.06 5.38 0.21
C ASN A 54 15.61 4.12 0.96
N LYS A 55 15.04 4.32 2.15
CA LYS A 55 14.50 3.24 2.99
C LYS A 55 12.98 3.23 3.06
N ILE A 56 12.36 4.37 2.74
CA ILE A 56 10.92 4.54 2.59
C ILE A 56 10.64 5.28 1.28
N GLY A 57 9.40 5.21 0.82
CA GLY A 57 8.90 5.83 -0.40
C GLY A 57 7.59 6.56 -0.16
N PHE A 58 7.34 7.58 -0.97
CA PHE A 58 6.09 8.32 -0.96
C PHE A 58 4.97 7.56 -1.72
N PRO A 59 3.72 7.53 -1.24
CA PRO A 59 3.27 8.18 -0.01
C PRO A 59 3.63 7.37 1.24
N GLU A 60 3.50 6.04 1.22
CA GLU A 60 3.41 5.26 2.47
C GLU A 60 4.07 3.88 2.39
N LEU A 61 5.25 3.81 1.76
CA LEU A 61 5.90 2.53 1.49
C LEU A 61 7.20 2.39 2.28
N PHE A 62 7.38 1.26 2.95
CA PHE A 62 8.69 0.84 3.46
C PHE A 62 9.37 -0.05 2.43
N TYR A 63 10.63 0.21 2.10
CA TYR A 63 11.36 -0.61 1.12
C TYR A 63 12.03 -1.84 1.74
N ASN A 64 12.05 -1.96 3.07
CA ASN A 64 12.64 -3.09 3.78
C ASN A 64 11.98 -3.30 5.14
N ILE A 65 12.04 -4.55 5.61
CA ILE A 65 11.43 -4.98 6.86
C ILE A 65 12.09 -4.33 8.10
N ASP A 66 13.39 -4.08 8.06
CA ASP A 66 14.11 -3.51 9.20
C ASP A 66 13.63 -2.09 9.49
N SER A 67 13.34 -1.30 8.45
CA SER A 67 12.88 0.09 8.59
C SER A 67 11.46 0.17 9.13
N VAL A 68 10.55 -0.74 8.71
CA VAL A 68 9.19 -0.77 9.27
C VAL A 68 9.19 -1.21 10.74
N ARG A 69 10.04 -2.18 11.11
CA ARG A 69 10.21 -2.61 12.50
C ARG A 69 10.81 -1.51 13.36
N GLU A 70 11.89 -0.88 12.89
CA GLU A 70 12.50 0.27 13.57
C GLU A 70 11.45 1.37 13.81
N TYR A 71 10.66 1.71 12.80
CA TYR A 71 9.64 2.75 12.88
C TYR A 71 8.54 2.41 13.88
N ARG A 72 7.95 1.22 13.76
CA ARG A 72 6.92 0.72 14.67
C ARG A 72 7.41 0.69 16.11
N ASP A 73 8.56 0.07 16.35
CA ASP A 73 9.05 -0.16 17.72
C ASP A 73 9.46 1.17 18.40
N ARG A 74 9.99 2.11 17.62
CA ARG A 74 10.44 3.40 18.13
C ARG A 74 9.29 4.35 18.42
N PHE A 75 8.26 4.39 17.58
CA PHE A 75 7.23 5.43 17.64
C PHE A 75 5.84 4.93 18.03
N PHE A 76 5.56 3.65 17.81
CA PHE A 76 4.22 3.06 17.96
C PHE A 76 4.22 1.74 18.74
N SER A 77 5.23 1.48 19.58
CA SER A 77 5.31 0.24 20.37
C SER A 77 4.17 0.07 21.39
N HIS A 78 3.45 1.14 21.71
CA HIS A 78 2.22 1.11 22.50
C HIS A 78 1.00 0.60 21.72
N ILE A 79 1.00 0.69 20.38
CA ILE A 79 -0.06 0.17 19.52
C ILE A 79 0.20 -1.32 19.29
N LYS A 80 -0.58 -2.18 19.94
CA LYS A 80 -0.41 -3.64 19.86
C LYS A 80 -1.09 -4.28 18.66
N GLU A 81 -2.11 -3.63 18.12
CA GLU A 81 -2.93 -4.12 17.01
C GLU A 81 -2.44 -3.56 15.67
N SER A 82 -1.14 -3.58 15.43
CA SER A 82 -0.53 -3.19 14.16
C SER A 82 0.01 -4.41 13.41
N MET A 83 -0.16 -4.45 12.10
CA MET A 83 0.36 -5.51 11.23
C MET A 83 1.33 -4.94 10.20
N ILE A 84 2.28 -5.78 9.77
CA ILE A 84 3.14 -5.48 8.63
C ILE A 84 2.64 -6.32 7.46
N LEU A 85 2.20 -5.65 6.39
CA LEU A 85 1.73 -6.31 5.18
C LEU A 85 2.73 -6.09 4.04
N GLY A 86 3.01 -7.15 3.29
CA GLY A 86 3.79 -7.12 2.06
C GLY A 86 2.89 -7.20 0.85
N ILE A 87 3.21 -6.43 -0.18
CA ILE A 87 2.52 -6.39 -1.48
C ILE A 87 3.48 -6.90 -2.55
N TYR A 88 3.03 -7.84 -3.36
CA TYR A 88 3.81 -8.42 -4.46
C TYR A 88 2.98 -8.46 -5.72
N LEU A 89 3.57 -8.05 -6.84
CA LEU A 89 2.90 -8.03 -8.14
C LEU A 89 3.45 -9.15 -9.03
N PRO A 90 2.61 -9.76 -9.90
CA PRO A 90 3.09 -10.56 -11.02
C PRO A 90 4.08 -9.75 -11.89
N LEU A 91 5.03 -10.44 -12.54
CA LEU A 91 6.06 -9.76 -13.35
C LEU A 91 5.48 -8.86 -14.45
N SER A 92 4.41 -9.29 -15.12
CA SER A 92 3.74 -8.48 -16.14
C SER A 92 3.11 -7.21 -15.56
N GLU A 93 2.46 -7.31 -14.41
CA GLU A 93 1.83 -6.17 -13.73
C GLU A 93 2.88 -5.19 -13.21
N MET A 94 4.00 -5.72 -12.71
CA MET A 94 5.15 -4.92 -12.31
C MET A 94 5.71 -4.10 -13.47
N ASP A 95 5.91 -4.72 -14.65
CA ASP A 95 6.43 -4.02 -15.82
C ASP A 95 5.47 -2.91 -16.28
N ASN A 96 4.16 -3.21 -16.33
CA ASN A 96 3.12 -2.24 -16.66
C ASN A 96 3.13 -1.05 -15.69
N LEU A 97 3.17 -1.30 -14.37
CA LEU A 97 3.18 -0.24 -13.35
C LEU A 97 4.44 0.64 -13.46
N ILE A 98 5.60 0.04 -13.71
CA ILE A 98 6.85 0.80 -13.88
C ILE A 98 6.76 1.75 -15.08
N GLU A 99 6.17 1.30 -16.19
CA GLU A 99 6.01 2.10 -17.40
C GLU A 99 4.95 3.20 -17.22
N GLU A 100 3.78 2.85 -16.72
CA GLU A 100 2.63 3.75 -16.56
C GLU A 100 2.96 4.94 -15.64
N PHE A 101 3.70 4.69 -14.56
CA PHE A 101 4.04 5.72 -13.56
C PHE A 101 5.43 6.35 -13.78
N GLU A 102 6.00 6.26 -14.98
CA GLU A 102 7.18 7.05 -15.35
C GLU A 102 6.89 8.55 -15.15
N PRO A 103 7.69 9.28 -14.36
CA PRO A 103 7.42 10.69 -14.09
C PRO A 103 7.36 11.54 -15.36
N GLN A 104 6.22 12.18 -15.59
CA GLN A 104 5.99 13.02 -16.76
C GLN A 104 6.36 14.49 -16.46
N GLY A 105 7.65 14.79 -16.52
CA GLY A 105 8.19 16.16 -16.42
C GLY A 105 8.88 16.51 -15.10
N GLU A 106 9.49 17.70 -15.05
CA GLU A 106 10.43 18.09 -13.98
C GLU A 106 9.79 18.27 -12.59
N ASN A 107 8.47 18.45 -12.51
CA ASN A 107 7.76 18.70 -11.26
C ASN A 107 7.03 17.46 -10.70
N MET A 108 7.14 16.31 -11.36
CA MET A 108 6.61 15.05 -10.87
C MET A 108 7.75 14.19 -10.35
N GLY A 109 7.71 13.90 -9.04
CA GLY A 109 8.65 12.98 -8.41
C GLY A 109 8.31 11.52 -8.75
N GLU A 110 9.30 10.63 -8.59
CA GLU A 110 9.07 9.19 -8.66
C GLU A 110 8.26 8.71 -7.45
N ILE A 111 7.14 8.03 -7.69
CA ILE A 111 6.36 7.40 -6.62
C ILE A 111 7.10 6.20 -6.03
N GLY A 112 6.88 5.94 -4.74
CA GLY A 112 7.59 4.91 -3.99
C GLY A 112 7.38 3.50 -4.54
N LEU A 113 6.15 3.17 -4.97
CA LEU A 113 5.83 1.88 -5.59
C LEU A 113 6.72 1.62 -6.80
N ARG A 114 6.78 2.57 -7.74
CA ARG A 114 7.62 2.47 -8.94
C ARG A 114 9.10 2.33 -8.59
N TYR A 115 9.61 3.18 -7.69
CA TYR A 115 11.01 3.11 -7.25
C TYR A 115 11.34 1.69 -6.74
N LYS A 116 10.50 1.13 -5.86
CA LYS A 116 10.73 -0.19 -5.28
C LYS A 116 10.66 -1.30 -6.33
N LEU A 117 9.67 -1.25 -7.22
CA LEU A 117 9.46 -2.28 -8.24
C LEU A 117 10.60 -2.33 -9.27
N ARG A 118 11.26 -1.21 -9.56
CA ARG A 118 12.44 -1.18 -10.45
C ARG A 118 13.63 -2.01 -9.95
N ASN A 119 13.69 -2.31 -8.66
CA ASN A 119 14.71 -3.21 -8.10
C ASN A 119 14.45 -4.68 -8.46
N ARG A 120 13.25 -5.03 -8.93
CA ARG A 120 12.85 -6.39 -9.34
C ARG A 120 13.19 -7.45 -8.29
N GLU A 121 13.01 -7.11 -7.01
CA GLU A 121 13.21 -8.05 -5.92
C GLU A 121 12.13 -9.14 -5.98
N HIS A 122 12.58 -10.40 -5.96
CA HIS A 122 11.67 -11.53 -5.97
C HIS A 122 10.95 -11.67 -4.63
N ASP A 123 9.71 -12.18 -4.68
CA ASP A 123 9.04 -12.72 -3.49
C ASP A 123 9.98 -13.74 -2.81
N ASN A 124 10.08 -13.64 -1.50
CA ASN A 124 10.89 -14.53 -0.67
C ASN A 124 9.96 -15.38 0.21
N ASP A 125 10.49 -16.37 0.91
CA ASP A 125 9.65 -17.23 1.75
C ASP A 125 9.21 -16.56 3.07
N ASN A 126 9.49 -15.26 3.28
CA ASN A 126 9.09 -14.57 4.50
C ASN A 126 7.60 -14.23 4.49
N GLY A 127 6.94 -14.46 5.62
CA GLY A 127 5.55 -14.11 5.84
C GLY A 127 4.54 -15.11 5.27
N LYS A 128 3.32 -15.04 5.81
CA LYS A 128 2.20 -15.90 5.48
C LYS A 128 1.37 -15.28 4.34
N LEU A 129 1.13 -16.03 3.27
CA LEU A 129 0.15 -15.64 2.25
C LEU A 129 -1.24 -15.52 2.89
N LEU A 130 -1.85 -14.35 2.72
CA LEU A 130 -3.22 -14.08 3.16
C LEU A 130 -4.23 -14.23 2.03
N GLY A 131 -3.82 -13.98 0.79
CA GLY A 131 -4.67 -13.99 -0.39
C GLY A 131 -4.22 -12.92 -1.38
N TYR A 132 -5.13 -12.48 -2.23
CA TYR A 132 -4.87 -11.50 -3.27
C TYR A 132 -5.88 -10.35 -3.24
N ASP A 133 -5.41 -9.17 -3.60
CA ASP A 133 -6.16 -7.93 -3.71
C ASP A 133 -6.09 -7.42 -5.16
N LEU A 134 -7.01 -6.55 -5.52
CA LEU A 134 -6.99 -5.77 -6.75
C LEU A 134 -6.78 -4.32 -6.33
N ILE A 135 -5.68 -3.71 -6.77
CA ILE A 135 -5.27 -2.38 -6.34
C ILE A 135 -5.31 -1.38 -7.50
N GLY A 136 -6.06 -0.29 -7.33
CA GLY A 136 -6.16 0.80 -8.30
C GLY A 136 -5.18 1.91 -7.92
N VAL A 137 -4.12 2.12 -8.67
CA VAL A 137 -3.01 2.99 -8.26
C VAL A 137 -3.21 4.42 -8.76
N GLU A 138 -3.19 5.38 -7.86
CA GLU A 138 -3.28 6.81 -8.16
C GLU A 138 -1.94 7.36 -8.65
N SER A 139 -1.98 8.45 -9.42
CA SER A 139 -0.77 9.19 -9.86
C SER A 139 0.16 9.60 -8.71
N GLY A 140 -0.39 9.82 -7.50
CA GLY A 140 0.36 10.13 -6.29
C GLY A 140 0.99 8.91 -5.59
N GLY A 141 0.75 7.70 -6.08
CA GLY A 141 1.28 6.44 -5.54
C GLY A 141 0.46 5.82 -4.40
N GLY A 142 -0.60 6.49 -3.93
CA GLY A 142 -1.63 5.85 -3.12
C GLY A 142 -2.45 4.88 -3.97
N PHE A 143 -3.21 3.98 -3.35
CA PHE A 143 -4.03 3.05 -4.11
C PHE A 143 -5.33 2.67 -3.40
N HIS A 144 -6.35 2.43 -4.22
CA HIS A 144 -7.63 1.85 -3.84
C HIS A 144 -7.51 0.34 -3.75
N THR A 145 -8.46 -0.27 -3.06
CA THR A 145 -8.71 -1.72 -3.09
C THR A 145 -10.06 -1.97 -3.75
N PHE A 146 -10.29 -3.13 -4.34
CA PHE A 146 -11.61 -3.48 -4.87
C PHE A 146 -12.71 -3.45 -3.78
N HIS A 147 -12.34 -3.52 -2.49
CA HIS A 147 -13.27 -3.32 -1.39
C HIS A 147 -13.89 -1.92 -1.31
N CYS A 148 -13.34 -0.92 -2.00
CA CYS A 148 -13.99 0.38 -2.17
C CYS A 148 -15.30 0.28 -2.96
N HIS A 149 -15.48 -0.83 -3.69
CA HIS A 149 -16.65 -1.14 -4.49
C HIS A 149 -17.42 -2.33 -3.91
N ASP A 150 -18.73 -2.36 -4.10
CA ASP A 150 -19.58 -3.49 -3.71
C ASP A 150 -19.48 -4.64 -4.74
N LEU A 151 -18.28 -5.20 -4.87
CA LEU A 151 -17.92 -6.16 -5.91
C LEU A 151 -18.16 -7.62 -5.54
N HIS A 152 -18.49 -7.92 -4.29
CA HIS A 152 -18.67 -9.30 -3.83
C HIS A 152 -19.67 -10.10 -4.68
N GLY A 153 -20.79 -9.46 -5.04
CA GLY A 153 -21.82 -10.09 -5.86
C GLY A 153 -21.32 -10.43 -7.26
N ASP A 154 -20.62 -9.50 -7.89
CA ASP A 154 -20.14 -9.63 -9.27
C ASP A 154 -18.96 -10.61 -9.35
N LEU A 155 -18.00 -10.52 -8.43
CA LEU A 155 -16.89 -11.46 -8.31
C LEU A 155 -17.40 -12.90 -8.20
N LYS A 156 -18.39 -13.14 -7.33
CA LYS A 156 -18.92 -14.48 -7.12
C LYS A 156 -19.80 -14.97 -8.26
N ARG A 157 -20.73 -14.14 -8.73
CA ARG A 157 -21.76 -14.56 -9.70
C ARG A 157 -21.22 -14.58 -11.12
N ASP A 158 -20.45 -13.57 -11.50
CA ASP A 158 -20.09 -13.31 -12.89
C ASP A 158 -18.68 -13.82 -13.21
N LEU A 159 -17.78 -13.82 -12.23
CA LEU A 159 -16.39 -14.28 -12.39
C LEU A 159 -16.07 -15.60 -11.65
N GLU A 160 -17.02 -16.13 -10.88
CA GLU A 160 -16.86 -17.35 -10.07
C GLU A 160 -15.63 -17.30 -9.14
N ILE A 161 -15.38 -16.13 -8.56
CA ILE A 161 -14.30 -15.88 -7.60
C ILE A 161 -14.86 -15.98 -6.20
N GLU A 162 -14.19 -16.76 -5.36
CA GLU A 162 -14.45 -16.80 -3.93
C GLU A 162 -13.43 -15.96 -3.17
N LEU A 163 -13.91 -15.30 -2.11
CA LEU A 163 -13.05 -14.64 -1.15
C LEU A 163 -12.84 -15.54 0.07
N ASN A 164 -11.66 -15.48 0.66
CA ASN A 164 -11.31 -16.23 1.84
C ASN A 164 -11.74 -15.51 3.14
N ASP A 165 -11.42 -16.09 4.30
CA ASP A 165 -11.80 -15.56 5.61
C ASP A 165 -11.20 -14.17 5.92
N TYR A 166 -10.20 -13.73 5.16
CA TYR A 166 -9.62 -12.38 5.26
C TYR A 166 -10.32 -11.36 4.35
N GLY A 167 -11.33 -11.79 3.59
CA GLY A 167 -11.99 -11.00 2.54
C GLY A 167 -11.15 -10.82 1.27
N LEU A 168 -10.01 -11.51 1.16
CA LEU A 168 -9.14 -11.44 -0.01
C LEU A 168 -9.52 -12.52 -1.03
N ILE A 169 -9.17 -12.30 -2.30
CA ILE A 169 -9.31 -13.30 -3.36
C ILE A 169 -8.47 -14.52 -2.99
N ASP A 170 -9.05 -15.72 -3.06
CA ASP A 170 -8.45 -16.91 -2.48
C ASP A 170 -7.30 -17.50 -3.32
N ASN A 171 -7.36 -17.37 -4.65
CA ASN A 171 -6.35 -17.88 -5.57
C ASN A 171 -6.14 -16.98 -6.79
N ASP A 172 -5.06 -17.21 -7.53
CA ASP A 172 -4.65 -16.39 -8.67
C ASP A 172 -5.06 -16.97 -10.04
N THR A 173 -5.89 -18.01 -10.10
CA THR A 173 -6.15 -18.72 -11.37
C THR A 173 -6.77 -17.85 -12.46
N LYS A 174 -7.54 -16.83 -12.09
CA LYS A 174 -8.24 -15.90 -13.00
C LYS A 174 -7.74 -14.46 -12.88
N TRP A 175 -6.51 -14.24 -12.42
CA TRP A 175 -6.02 -12.89 -12.11
C TRP A 175 -6.08 -11.91 -13.30
N LYS A 176 -5.86 -12.39 -14.53
CA LYS A 176 -5.95 -11.55 -15.74
C LYS A 176 -7.37 -11.10 -16.02
N GLU A 177 -8.33 -12.01 -15.95
CA GLU A 177 -9.76 -11.71 -16.14
C GLU A 177 -10.23 -10.67 -15.11
N LEU A 178 -9.72 -10.77 -13.88
CA LEU A 178 -10.00 -9.82 -12.81
C LEU A 178 -9.41 -8.43 -13.08
N VAL A 179 -8.17 -8.36 -13.56
CA VAL A 179 -7.53 -7.09 -13.95
C VAL A 179 -8.25 -6.46 -15.15
N ASP A 180 -8.59 -7.25 -16.17
CA ASP A 180 -9.33 -6.79 -17.34
C ASP A 180 -10.72 -6.26 -16.93
N TYR A 181 -11.40 -6.94 -15.99
CA TYR A 181 -12.68 -6.51 -15.46
C TYR A 181 -12.60 -5.16 -14.74
N MET A 182 -11.58 -4.96 -13.90
CA MET A 182 -11.40 -3.71 -13.15
C MET A 182 -10.95 -2.54 -14.03
N ASN A 183 -10.29 -2.81 -15.15
CA ASN A 183 -9.87 -1.79 -16.11
C ASN A 183 -10.89 -1.57 -17.25
N ASP A 184 -12.06 -2.20 -17.21
CA ASP A 184 -13.14 -1.97 -18.16
C ASP A 184 -13.85 -0.64 -17.85
N GLU A 185 -13.64 0.36 -18.71
CA GLU A 185 -14.21 1.71 -18.57
C GLU A 185 -15.75 1.69 -18.49
N ASP A 186 -16.41 0.69 -19.08
CA ASP A 186 -17.88 0.56 -19.05
C ASP A 186 -18.40 0.12 -17.67
N LYS A 187 -17.52 -0.34 -16.77
CA LYS A 187 -17.88 -0.77 -15.40
C LYS A 187 -17.91 0.38 -14.39
N GLY A 188 -17.30 1.52 -14.71
CA GLY A 188 -17.38 2.73 -13.90
C GLY A 188 -16.58 2.69 -12.58
N PHE A 189 -15.52 1.88 -12.50
CA PHE A 189 -14.52 1.97 -11.42
C PHE A 189 -13.72 3.27 -11.51
N GLU A 190 -12.89 3.58 -10.51
CA GLU A 190 -12.01 4.74 -10.60
C GLU A 190 -11.15 4.65 -11.87
N PRO A 191 -10.97 5.78 -12.58
CA PRO A 191 -10.22 5.83 -13.84
C PRO A 191 -8.70 5.84 -13.56
N VAL A 192 -8.25 4.78 -12.89
CA VAL A 192 -6.87 4.50 -12.53
C VAL A 192 -6.51 3.09 -13.00
N PRO A 193 -5.24 2.82 -13.31
CA PRO A 193 -4.84 1.47 -13.66
C PRO A 193 -4.97 0.53 -12.45
N TRP A 194 -5.69 -0.56 -12.65
CA TRP A 194 -5.88 -1.61 -11.66
C TRP A 194 -4.92 -2.78 -11.89
N TYR A 195 -4.36 -3.31 -10.79
CA TYR A 195 -3.38 -4.37 -10.80
C TYR A 195 -3.76 -5.49 -9.84
N PHE A 196 -3.32 -6.71 -10.13
CA PHE A 196 -3.45 -7.84 -9.21
C PHE A 196 -2.27 -7.92 -8.24
N ALA A 197 -2.56 -7.97 -6.94
CA ALA A 197 -1.55 -7.93 -5.89
C ALA A 197 -1.69 -9.12 -4.94
N LYS A 198 -0.60 -9.85 -4.73
CA LYS A 198 -0.49 -10.85 -3.66
C LYS A 198 -0.18 -10.17 -2.34
N ILE A 199 -0.94 -10.51 -1.30
CA ILE A 199 -0.82 -9.92 0.04
C ILE A 199 -0.27 -10.95 1.02
N LYS A 200 0.82 -10.60 1.71
CA LYS A 200 1.42 -11.44 2.76
C LYS A 200 1.44 -10.72 4.08
N LEU A 201 1.10 -11.43 5.15
CA LEU A 201 1.37 -10.98 6.52
C LEU A 201 2.83 -11.27 6.84
N ILE A 202 3.59 -10.23 7.17
CA ILE A 202 5.00 -10.36 7.53
C ILE A 202 5.11 -10.53 9.04
N ASP A 203 5.85 -11.55 9.47
CA ASP A 203 5.96 -11.88 10.89
C ASP A 203 6.58 -10.74 11.71
N ASN A 204 6.00 -10.53 12.89
CA ASN A 204 6.37 -9.44 13.80
C ASN A 204 7.63 -9.71 14.64
N GLU A 205 8.27 -10.89 14.48
CA GLU A 205 9.46 -11.32 15.25
C GLU A 205 10.68 -10.40 15.11
#